data_AF-A0A355W668-F1
#
_entry.id   AF-A0A355W668-F1
#
_cell.length_a   1.000
_cell.length_b   1.000
_cell.length_c   1.000
_cell.angle_alpha   90.00
_cell.angle_beta   90.00
_cell.angle_gamma   90.00
#
_symmetry.space_group_name_H-M   'P 1'
#
loop_
_entity.id
_entity.type
_entity.pdbx_description
1 polymer ?
#
loop_
_entity_poly.entity_id
_entity_poly.type
_entity_poly.pdbx_seq_one_letter_code
_entity_poly.pdbx_strand_id
1 'polypeptide(L)' 'MSDELGKVDKATEIWEEKVVKPRLEKFKLKKNETKFYTPKDIEGFDFLDKVGYPGTYPYTAGNDPVPK' A
#
# COMPACT_ATOMS: atom_id res chain seq x y z
N MET A 1 -4.53 -4.51 17.21
CA MET A 1 -4.62 -4.25 15.76
C MET A 1 -5.02 -2.81 15.49
N SER A 2 -6.08 -2.29 16.12
CA SER A 2 -6.52 -0.89 15.96
C SER A 2 -5.49 0.17 16.38
N ASP A 3 -4.70 -0.08 17.44
CA ASP A 3 -3.66 0.85 17.88
C ASP A 3 -2.48 0.99 16.90
N GLU A 4 -2.15 -0.09 16.17
CA GLU A 4 -1.04 -0.09 15.21
C GLU A 4 -1.42 0.67 13.92
N LEU A 5 -2.64 0.49 13.44
CA LEU A 5 -3.17 1.22 12.28
C LEU A 5 -3.28 2.73 12.54
N GLY A 6 -3.64 3.12 13.76
CA GLY A 6 -3.64 4.54 14.16
C GLY A 6 -2.25 5.17 14.18
N LYS A 7 -1.19 4.39 14.43
CA LYS A 7 0.20 4.86 14.31
C LYS A 7 0.61 5.06 12.86
N VAL A 8 0.20 4.14 11.97
CA VAL A 8 0.46 4.24 10.52
C VAL A 8 -0.16 5.52 9.96
N ASP A 9 -1.38 5.86 10.36
CA ASP A 9 -2.08 7.06 9.89
C ASP A 9 -1.30 8.35 10.22
N LYS A 10 -0.94 8.51 11.49
CA LYS A 10 -0.14 9.66 11.96
C LYS A 10 1.22 9.71 11.28
N ALA A 11 1.85 8.56 11.05
CA ALA A 11 3.14 8.50 10.34
C ALA A 11 3.00 8.92 8.87
N THR A 12 1.92 8.52 8.20
CA THR A 12 1.61 8.92 6.81
C THR A 12 1.38 10.43 6.72
N GLU A 13 0.59 11.03 7.61
CA GLU A 13 0.38 12.48 7.66
C GLU A 13 1.70 13.23 7.83
N ILE A 14 2.53 12.81 8.79
CA ILE A 14 3.84 13.43 9.04
C ILE A 14 4.76 13.31 7.81
N TRP A 15 4.74 12.16 7.13
CA TRP A 15 5.53 11.93 5.93
C TRP A 15 5.07 12.80 4.77
N GLU A 16 3.76 12.93 4.54
CA GLU A 16 3.22 13.80 3.51
C GLU A 16 3.63 15.26 3.75
N GLU A 17 3.52 15.74 4.99
CA GLU A 17 3.83 17.12 5.32
C GLU A 17 5.33 17.44 5.29
N LYS A 18 6.15 16.59 5.91
CA LYS A 18 7.58 16.89 6.12
C LYS A 18 8.49 16.39 5.02
N VAL A 19 8.06 15.40 4.23
CA VAL A 19 8.90 14.76 3.21
C VAL A 19 8.36 15.00 1.81
N VAL A 20 7.05 14.82 1.60
CA VAL A 20 6.45 14.91 0.25
C VAL A 20 6.27 16.37 -0.17
N LYS A 21 5.63 17.22 0.65
CA LYS A 21 5.41 18.65 0.30
C LYS A 21 6.72 19.38 -0.08
N PRO A 22 7.82 19.31 0.69
CA PRO A 22 9.06 20.01 0.33
C PRO A 22 9.70 19.50 -0.97
N ARG A 23 9.57 18.20 -1.27
CA ARG A 23 10.05 17.62 -2.53
C ARG A 23 9.21 18.07 -3.71
N LEU A 24 7.88 18.10 -3.56
CA LEU A 24 6.98 18.59 -4.62
C LEU A 24 7.28 20.04 -4.98
N GLU A 25 7.50 20.90 -3.98
CA GLU A 25 7.90 22.29 -4.18
C GLU A 25 9.25 22.40 -4.88
N LYS A 26 10.25 21.64 -4.41
CA LYS A 26 11.60 21.61 -5.01
C LYS A 26 11.57 21.21 -6.49
N PHE A 27 10.75 20.22 -6.84
CA PHE A 27 10.62 19.74 -8.22
C PHE A 27 9.55 20.47 -9.04
N LYS A 28 8.88 21.49 -8.47
CA LYS A 28 7.77 22.23 -9.09
C LYS A 28 6.65 21.33 -9.61
N LEU A 29 6.40 20.22 -8.90
CA LEU A 29 5.36 19.25 -9.24
C LEU A 29 4.06 19.63 -8.54
N LYS A 30 2.95 19.62 -9.28
CA LYS A 30 1.62 19.96 -8.74
C LYS A 30 1.03 18.87 -7.85
N LYS A 31 1.45 17.62 -8.05
CA LYS A 31 0.97 16.45 -7.32
C LYS A 31 2.06 15.38 -7.29
N ASN A 32 2.03 14.54 -6.27
CA ASN A 32 2.79 13.30 -6.30
C ASN A 32 2.07 12.31 -7.23
N GLU A 33 2.72 11.93 -8.33
CA GLU A 33 2.16 10.95 -9.27
C GLU A 33 2.32 9.52 -8.76
N THR A 34 3.29 9.30 -7.87
CA THR A 34 3.54 8.00 -7.25
C THR A 34 2.69 7.85 -6.00
N LYS A 35 1.80 6.86 -6.00
CA LYS A 35 1.05 6.46 -4.80
C LYS A 35 1.87 5.50 -3.95
N PHE A 36 1.84 5.70 -2.63
CA PHE A 36 2.43 4.79 -1.66
C PHE A 36 1.31 4.15 -0.85
N TYR A 37 1.23 2.82 -0.86
CA TYR A 37 0.20 2.07 -0.16
C TYR A 37 0.76 1.51 1.15
N THR A 38 -0.05 1.60 2.20
CA THR A 38 0.24 1.18 3.56
C THR A 38 -0.68 0.03 3.98
N PRO A 39 -0.39 -0.67 5.09
CA PRO A 39 -1.29 -1.70 5.63
C PRO A 39 -2.70 -1.19 5.97
N LYS A 40 -2.90 0.12 6.14
CA LYS A 40 -4.24 0.71 6.33
C LYS A 40 -5.06 0.71 5.04
N ASP A 41 -4.42 0.83 3.88
CA ASP A 41 -5.10 0.85 2.58
C ASP A 41 -5.71 -0.52 2.21
N ILE A 42 -5.31 -1.59 2.92
CA ILE A 42 -5.86 -2.94 2.80
C ILE A 42 -6.74 -3.32 4.01
N GLU A 43 -7.09 -2.36 4.88
CA GLU A 43 -7.99 -2.63 6.00
C GLU A 43 -9.37 -3.05 5.46
N GLY A 44 -9.82 -4.25 5.83
CA GLY A 44 -11.05 -4.85 5.32
C GLY A 44 -10.90 -5.58 3.97
N PHE A 45 -9.70 -5.63 3.39
CA PHE A 45 -9.42 -6.44 2.21
C PHE A 45 -9.22 -7.91 2.60
N ASP A 46 -10.08 -8.79 2.08
CA ASP A 46 -9.92 -10.24 2.26
C ASP A 46 -8.86 -10.77 1.27
N PHE A 47 -7.61 -10.83 1.75
CA PHE A 47 -6.50 -11.35 0.96
C PHE A 47 -6.74 -12.79 0.50
N LEU A 48 -7.31 -13.64 1.35
CA LEU A 48 -7.46 -15.06 1.04
C LEU A 48 -8.56 -15.29 -0.02
N ASP A 49 -9.66 -14.55 0.03
CA ASP A 49 -10.74 -14.62 -0.97
C ASP A 49 -10.38 -13.94 -2.29
N LYS A 50 -9.70 -12.78 -2.25
CA LYS A 50 -9.46 -11.96 -3.44
C LYS A 50 -8.16 -12.29 -4.16
N VAL A 51 -7.12 -12.68 -3.42
CA VAL A 51 -5.78 -12.91 -3.99
C VAL A 51 -5.37 -14.36 -3.84
N GLY A 52 -5.41 -14.87 -2.61
CA GLY A 52 -4.94 -16.20 -2.25
C GLY A 52 -3.44 -16.36 -2.53
N TYR A 53 -3.00 -17.62 -2.52
CA TYR A 53 -1.62 -17.97 -2.89
C TYR A 53 -1.58 -18.48 -4.34
N PRO A 54 -0.47 -18.29 -5.06
CA PRO A 54 -0.34 -18.84 -6.41
C PRO A 54 -0.49 -20.37 -6.40
N GLY A 55 -1.13 -20.94 -7.41
CA GLY A 55 -1.47 -22.37 -7.44
C GLY A 55 -2.69 -22.76 -6.60
N THR A 56 -3.37 -21.80 -5.98
CA THR A 56 -4.64 -22.03 -5.25
C THR A 56 -5.72 -21.09 -5.77
N TYR A 57 -6.99 -21.51 -5.75
CA TYR A 57 -8.12 -20.65 -6.06
C TYR A 57 -8.08 -19.39 -5.17
N PRO A 58 -8.30 -18.16 -5.68
CA PRO A 58 -8.82 -17.79 -7.01
C PRO A 58 -7.77 -17.66 -8.14
N TYR A 59 -6.52 -18.07 -7.91
CA TYR A 59 -5.40 -17.98 -8.86
C TYR A 59 -5.02 -16.56 -9.30
N THR A 60 -5.48 -15.54 -8.58
CA THR A 60 -5.15 -14.13 -8.83
C THR A 60 -3.65 -13.86 -8.76
N ALA A 61 -2.94 -14.53 -7.83
CA ALA A 61 -1.50 -14.40 -7.68
C ALA A 61 -0.68 -15.26 -8.68
N GLY A 62 -1.35 -16.08 -9.50
CA GLY A 62 -0.72 -16.96 -10.49
C GLY A 62 -1.23 -18.40 -10.43
N ASN A 63 -1.13 -19.09 -11.57
CA ASN A 63 -1.59 -20.48 -11.72
C ASN A 63 -0.62 -21.52 -11.13
N ASP A 64 0.68 -21.24 -11.14
CA ASP A 64 1.70 -22.14 -10.60
C ASP A 64 2.40 -21.45 -9.41
N PRO A 65 2.72 -22.18 -8.32
CA PRO A 65 3.44 -21.65 -7.17
C PRO A 65 4.95 -21.45 -7.43
N VAL A 66 5.47 -22.03 -8.51
CA VAL A 66 6.89 -22.01 -8.86
C VAL A 66 7.05 -21.74 -10.36
N PRO A 67 8.11 -21.01 -10.78
CA PRO A 67 8.41 -20.83 -12.19
C PRO A 67 8.76 -22.18 -12.84
N LYS A 68 8.26 -22.39 -14.06
CA LYS A 68 8.63 -23.51 -14.94
C LYS A 68 9.68 -23.06 -15.95
#